data_AF-A0A7V5P4C1-F1
#
_entry.id   AF-A0A7V5P4C1-F1
#
_cell.length_a   1.000
_cell.length_b   1.000
_cell.length_c   1.000
_cell.angle_alpha   90.00
_cell.angle_beta   90.00
_cell.angle_gamma   90.00
#
_symmetry.space_group_name_H-M   'P 1'
#
loop_
_entity.id
_entity.type
_entity.pdbx_description
1 polymer ?
#
loop_
_entity_poly.entity_id
_entity_poly.type
_entity_poly.pdbx_seq_one_letter_code
_entity_poly.pdbx_strand_id
1 'polypeptide(L)'
;TRAAVEEGIVPGGGVALLRCQKALDKAKVPEEYKVGIQILKKALEEPMRWIANNAGLDGTIVVEEVKKHEGNYGYNAATEKYTDLVEDGVIDPKKVVRIALQNAASVAGLMLTTTCMITEKPEKKDSKMPGGMPGGYGGYDEY
;
A
#
# COMPACT_ATOMS: atom_id res chain seq x y z
N THR A 1 -19.54 -6.23 7.76
CA THR A 1 -19.82 -6.16 6.30
C THR A 1 -20.11 -7.56 5.76
N ARG A 2 -20.78 -7.72 4.61
CA ARG A 2 -21.07 -9.06 4.01
C ARG A 2 -19.81 -9.95 3.90
N ALA A 3 -18.66 -9.35 3.60
CA ALA A 3 -17.36 -10.03 3.47
C ALA A 3 -16.86 -10.71 4.76
N ALA A 4 -17.22 -10.19 5.94
CA ALA A 4 -16.80 -10.78 7.22
C ALA A 4 -17.57 -12.08 7.53
N VAL A 5 -18.79 -12.23 7.00
CA VAL A 5 -19.63 -13.42 7.20
C VAL A 5 -19.10 -14.62 6.42
N GLU A 6 -18.48 -14.38 5.26
CA GLU A 6 -18.00 -15.44 4.36
C GLU A 6 -16.63 -16.02 4.77
N GLU A 7 -15.64 -15.17 5.09
CA GLU A 7 -14.24 -15.58 5.32
C GLU A 7 -13.73 -15.27 6.74
N GLY A 8 -14.57 -14.66 7.59
CA GLY A 8 -14.23 -14.23 8.93
C GLY A 8 -13.50 -12.88 8.98
N ILE A 9 -12.97 -12.58 10.16
CA ILE A 9 -12.29 -11.33 10.50
C ILE A 9 -10.83 -11.58 10.92
N VAL A 10 -10.03 -10.52 10.87
CA VAL A 10 -8.65 -10.47 11.33
C VAL A 10 -8.41 -9.16 12.08
N PRO A 11 -7.40 -9.07 12.97
CA PRO A 11 -7.05 -7.80 13.60
C PRO A 11 -6.66 -6.77 12.54
N GLY A 12 -7.26 -5.58 12.63
CA GLY A 12 -7.02 -4.48 11.70
C GLY A 12 -5.70 -3.75 11.98
N GLY A 13 -5.63 -2.47 11.61
CA GLY A 13 -4.48 -1.62 11.94
C GLY A 13 -3.14 -2.07 11.32
N GLY A 14 -3.19 -2.92 10.29
CA GLY A 14 -2.00 -3.54 9.68
C GLY A 14 -1.43 -4.73 10.45
N VAL A 15 -1.99 -5.11 11.61
CA VAL A 15 -1.51 -6.25 12.42
C VAL A 15 -1.59 -7.55 11.63
N ALA A 16 -2.72 -7.82 10.95
CA ALA A 16 -2.88 -9.04 10.17
C ALA A 16 -1.74 -9.26 9.15
N LEU A 17 -1.36 -8.20 8.41
CA LEU A 17 -0.29 -8.24 7.42
C LEU A 17 1.08 -8.45 8.09
N LEU A 18 1.34 -7.79 9.21
CA LEU A 18 2.56 -7.97 9.99
C LEU A 18 2.71 -9.42 10.47
N ARG A 19 1.64 -10.05 10.95
CA ARG A 19 1.66 -11.46 11.39
C ARG A 19 1.93 -12.43 10.23
N CYS A 20 1.55 -12.08 9.00
CA CYS A 20 1.84 -12.89 7.81
C CYS A 20 3.34 -13.00 7.49
N GLN A 21 4.21 -12.12 8.02
CA GLN A 21 5.65 -12.22 7.79
C GLN A 21 6.25 -13.58 8.20
N LYS A 22 5.74 -14.18 9.29
CA LYS A 22 6.18 -15.51 9.77
C LYS A 22 5.91 -16.62 8.74
N ALA A 23 4.94 -16.46 7.85
CA ALA A 23 4.68 -17.42 6.78
C ALA A 23 5.75 -17.34 5.69
N LEU A 24 6.33 -16.17 5.46
CA LEU A 24 7.40 -15.97 4.48
C LEU A 24 8.72 -16.64 4.90
N ASP A 25 8.96 -16.81 6.20
CA ASP A 25 10.12 -17.58 6.71
C ASP A 25 10.10 -19.05 6.29
N LYS A 26 8.91 -19.59 6.01
CA LYS A 26 8.72 -20.99 5.60
C LYS A 26 8.79 -21.17 4.09
N ALA A 27 8.88 -20.09 3.32
CA ALA A 27 8.90 -20.14 1.86
C ALA A 27 10.23 -20.74 1.38
N LYS A 28 10.16 -21.85 0.65
CA LYS A 28 11.32 -22.48 0.02
C LYS A 28 11.48 -21.89 -1.38
N VAL A 29 12.46 -21.00 -1.54
CA VAL A 29 12.81 -20.38 -2.82
C VAL A 29 14.31 -20.51 -3.08
N PRO A 30 14.74 -20.51 -4.35
CA PRO A 30 16.14 -20.30 -4.73
C PRO A 30 16.78 -19.11 -4.01
N GLU A 31 18.09 -19.18 -3.78
CA GLU A 31 18.85 -18.16 -3.05
C GLU A 31 18.68 -16.75 -3.65
N GLU A 32 18.70 -16.66 -4.98
CA GLU A 32 18.53 -15.42 -5.73
C GLU A 32 17.19 -14.71 -5.47
N TYR A 33 16.16 -15.45 -5.05
CA TYR A 33 14.83 -14.88 -4.77
C TYR A 33 14.63 -14.48 -3.30
N LYS A 34 15.61 -14.74 -2.42
CA LYS A 34 15.51 -14.32 -1.01
C LYS A 34 15.38 -12.81 -0.85
N VAL A 35 15.98 -12.02 -1.75
CA VAL A 35 15.82 -10.56 -1.76
C VAL A 35 14.35 -10.17 -1.95
N GLY A 36 13.60 -10.89 -2.79
CA GLY A 36 12.16 -10.69 -2.98
C GLY A 36 11.37 -10.96 -1.71
N ILE A 37 11.73 -12.01 -0.95
CA ILE A 37 11.12 -12.29 0.37
C ILE A 37 11.37 -11.12 1.34
N GLN A 38 12.59 -10.57 1.37
CA GLN A 38 12.91 -9.43 2.24
C GLN A 38 12.11 -8.19 1.87
N ILE A 39 11.95 -7.91 0.56
CA ILE A 39 11.11 -6.82 0.06
C ILE A 39 9.65 -7.00 0.50
N LEU A 40 9.10 -8.22 0.33
CA LEU A 40 7.73 -8.52 0.75
C LEU A 40 7.54 -8.36 2.26
N LYS A 41 8.48 -8.84 3.08
CA LYS A 41 8.42 -8.62 4.53
C LYS A 41 8.34 -7.15 4.87
N LYS A 42 9.23 -6.33 4.31
CA LYS A 42 9.22 -4.88 4.54
C LYS A 42 7.90 -4.24 4.08
N ALA A 43 7.40 -4.62 2.90
CA ALA A 43 6.14 -4.11 2.37
C ALA A 43 4.92 -4.41 3.27
N LEU A 44 4.90 -5.57 3.95
CA LEU A 44 3.83 -5.93 4.88
C LEU A 44 3.78 -5.07 6.15
N GLU A 45 4.87 -4.34 6.48
CA GLU A 45 4.92 -3.42 7.62
C GLU A 45 4.38 -2.03 7.29
N GLU A 46 4.44 -1.66 6.01
CA GLU A 46 4.12 -0.30 5.54
C GLU A 46 2.69 0.14 5.90
N PRO A 47 1.65 -0.70 5.82
CA PRO A 47 0.30 -0.28 6.22
C PRO A 47 0.22 0.20 7.67
N MET A 48 0.84 -0.53 8.61
CA MET A 48 0.88 -0.12 10.02
C MET A 48 1.74 1.14 10.20
N ARG A 49 2.89 1.20 9.52
CA ARG A 49 3.79 2.36 9.57
C ARG A 49 3.07 3.64 9.14
N TRP A 50 2.33 3.59 8.04
CA TRP A 50 1.55 4.73 7.55
C TRP A 50 0.38 5.10 8.47
N ILE A 51 -0.32 4.11 9.05
CA ILE A 51 -1.37 4.39 10.04
C ILE A 51 -0.80 5.14 11.25
N ALA A 52 0.33 4.69 11.79
CA ALA A 52 1.00 5.34 12.92
C ALA A 52 1.54 6.74 12.57
N ASN A 53 2.18 6.89 11.40
CA ASN A 53 2.67 8.18 10.91
C ASN A 53 1.53 9.20 10.74
N ASN A 54 0.40 8.75 10.19
CA ASN A 54 -0.79 9.59 10.03
C ASN A 54 -1.43 9.97 11.38
N ALA A 55 -1.17 9.19 12.42
CA ALA A 55 -1.55 9.50 13.80
C ALA A 55 -0.49 10.34 14.55
N GLY A 56 0.57 10.79 13.88
CA GLY A 56 1.60 11.66 14.48
C GLY A 56 2.69 10.95 15.28
N LEU A 57 2.75 9.63 15.26
CA LEU A 57 3.81 8.84 15.88
C LEU A 57 4.87 8.38 14.87
N ASP A 58 6.04 7.97 15.35
CA ASP A 58 7.02 7.27 14.51
C ASP A 58 6.55 5.83 14.26
N GLY A 59 6.07 5.57 13.04
CA GLY A 59 5.57 4.25 12.65
C GLY A 59 6.62 3.15 12.70
N THR A 60 7.92 3.47 12.67
CA THR A 60 8.99 2.47 12.86
C THR A 60 8.97 1.93 14.29
N ILE A 61 8.84 2.82 15.27
CA ILE A 61 8.78 2.44 16.69
C ILE A 61 7.52 1.63 16.94
N VAL A 62 6.38 2.04 16.37
CA VAL A 62 5.10 1.31 16.51
C VAL A 62 5.20 -0.10 15.93
N VAL A 63 5.72 -0.25 14.70
CA VAL A 63 5.90 -1.56 14.07
C VAL A 63 6.80 -2.46 14.90
N GLU A 64 7.96 -1.97 15.35
CA GLU A 64 8.90 -2.76 16.14
C GLU A 64 8.33 -3.15 17.50
N GLU A 65 7.52 -2.31 18.13
CA GLU A 65 6.82 -2.69 19.36
C GLU A 65 5.80 -3.80 19.09
N VAL A 66 4.91 -3.64 18.10
CA VAL A 66 3.87 -4.63 17.80
C VAL A 66 4.46 -5.98 17.34
N LYS A 67 5.67 -6.00 16.75
CA LYS A 67 6.40 -7.23 16.39
C LYS A 67 6.82 -8.07 17.58
N LYS A 68 7.06 -7.46 18.75
CA LYS A 68 7.46 -8.18 19.98
C LYS A 68 6.34 -9.02 20.58
N HIS A 69 5.10 -8.76 20.15
CA HIS A 69 3.90 -9.42 20.65
C HIS A 69 3.25 -10.29 19.58
N GLU A 70 2.30 -11.12 20.00
CA GLU A 70 1.60 -12.08 19.14
C GLU A 70 0.09 -11.82 19.10
N GLY A 71 -0.61 -12.61 18.29
CA GLY A 71 -2.07 -12.52 18.17
C GLY A 71 -2.53 -11.15 17.70
N ASN A 72 -3.56 -10.64 18.38
CA ASN A 72 -4.29 -9.42 18.03
C ASN A 72 -3.68 -8.14 18.61
N TYR A 73 -2.62 -8.25 19.41
CA TYR A 73 -1.97 -7.10 20.01
C TYR A 73 -1.50 -6.15 18.90
N GLY A 74 -1.89 -4.88 19.01
CA GLY A 74 -1.57 -3.86 18.03
C GLY A 74 -1.75 -2.46 18.57
N TYR A 75 -1.45 -1.47 17.74
CA TYR A 75 -1.62 -0.06 18.06
C TYR A 75 -2.97 0.44 17.51
N ASN A 76 -3.84 0.88 18.41
CA ASN A 76 -5.10 1.51 18.07
C ASN A 76 -4.86 3.01 17.84
N ALA A 77 -4.80 3.42 16.57
CA ALA A 77 -4.55 4.81 16.19
C ALA A 77 -5.69 5.79 16.56
N ALA A 78 -6.90 5.29 16.86
CA ALA A 78 -8.00 6.15 17.29
C ALA A 78 -7.92 6.51 18.78
N THR A 79 -7.32 5.64 19.59
CA THR A 79 -7.19 5.82 21.05
C THR A 79 -5.75 6.06 21.51
N GLU A 80 -4.80 5.94 20.59
CA GLU A 80 -3.35 6.04 20.80
C GLU A 80 -2.81 5.03 21.83
N LYS A 81 -3.41 3.84 21.90
CA LYS A 81 -3.07 2.79 22.87
C LYS A 81 -2.67 1.50 22.19
N TYR A 82 -1.77 0.76 22.86
CA TYR A 82 -1.50 -0.62 22.52
C TYR A 82 -2.45 -1.54 23.29
N THR A 83 -3.17 -2.39 22.55
CA THR A 83 -4.30 -3.18 23.08
C THR A 83 -4.56 -4.39 22.18
N ASP A 84 -5.47 -5.26 22.57
CA ASP A 84 -6.07 -6.24 21.67
C ASP A 84 -7.02 -5.51 20.70
N LEU A 85 -6.62 -5.43 19.42
CA LEU A 85 -7.40 -4.71 18.42
C LEU A 85 -8.76 -5.34 18.12
N VAL A 86 -8.92 -6.64 18.35
CA VAL A 86 -10.20 -7.32 18.16
C VAL A 86 -11.15 -6.96 19.29
N GLU A 87 -10.67 -6.91 20.53
CA GLU A 87 -11.46 -6.46 21.69
C GLU A 87 -11.86 -4.99 21.57
N ASP A 88 -10.94 -4.14 21.08
CA ASP A 88 -11.20 -2.73 20.78
C ASP A 88 -12.09 -2.50 19.54
N GLY A 89 -12.50 -3.56 18.83
CA GLY A 89 -13.37 -3.49 17.66
C GLY A 89 -12.68 -3.01 16.38
N VAL A 90 -11.35 -2.88 16.37
CA VAL A 90 -10.53 -2.58 15.19
C VAL A 90 -10.25 -3.87 14.42
N ILE A 91 -11.25 -4.26 13.61
CA ILE A 91 -11.26 -5.50 12.86
C ILE A 91 -11.39 -5.25 11.36
N ASP A 92 -10.66 -6.04 10.57
CA ASP A 92 -10.79 -6.05 9.12
C ASP A 92 -11.41 -7.38 8.64
N PRO A 93 -12.32 -7.36 7.65
CA PRO A 93 -12.75 -8.60 7.00
C PRO A 93 -11.58 -9.28 6.31
N LYS A 94 -11.36 -10.58 6.56
CA LYS A 94 -10.23 -11.34 6.02
C LYS A 94 -10.12 -11.24 4.49
N LYS A 95 -11.26 -11.33 3.81
CA LYS A 95 -11.39 -11.22 2.35
C LYS A 95 -10.82 -9.90 1.83
N VAL A 96 -11.05 -8.79 2.54
CA VAL A 96 -10.59 -7.45 2.12
C VAL A 96 -9.07 -7.39 2.16
N VAL A 97 -8.46 -7.81 3.28
CA VAL A 97 -7.01 -7.81 3.44
C VAL A 97 -6.33 -8.74 2.43
N ARG A 98 -6.88 -9.93 2.23
CA ARG A 98 -6.37 -10.92 1.26
C ARG A 98 -6.39 -10.39 -0.17
N ILE A 99 -7.54 -9.85 -0.61
CA ILE A 99 -7.71 -9.33 -1.97
C ILE A 99 -6.82 -8.10 -2.18
N ALA A 100 -6.72 -7.22 -1.19
CA ALA A 100 -5.84 -6.04 -1.27
C ALA A 100 -4.37 -6.46 -1.51
N LEU A 101 -3.87 -7.43 -0.73
CA LEU A 101 -2.50 -7.93 -0.90
C LEU A 101 -2.29 -8.62 -2.26
N GLN A 102 -3.24 -9.47 -2.69
CA GLN A 102 -3.15 -10.17 -3.97
C GLN A 102 -3.14 -9.20 -5.16
N ASN A 103 -4.00 -8.18 -5.14
CA ASN A 103 -4.05 -7.17 -6.19
C ASN A 103 -2.79 -6.31 -6.20
N ALA A 104 -2.30 -5.89 -5.02
CA ALA A 104 -1.06 -5.12 -4.91
C ALA A 104 0.14 -5.89 -5.48
N ALA A 105 0.27 -7.18 -5.12
CA ALA A 105 1.34 -8.04 -5.64
C ALA A 105 1.23 -8.23 -7.17
N SER A 106 0.00 -8.39 -7.69
CA SER A 106 -0.25 -8.52 -9.14
C SER A 106 0.20 -7.28 -9.91
N VAL A 107 -0.21 -6.09 -9.46
CA VAL A 107 0.19 -4.82 -10.09
C VAL A 107 1.69 -4.59 -9.97
N ALA A 108 2.29 -4.87 -8.80
CA ALA A 108 3.74 -4.76 -8.62
C ALA A 108 4.51 -5.67 -9.59
N GLY A 109 4.06 -6.93 -9.76
CA GLY A 109 4.65 -7.87 -10.71
C GLY A 109 4.55 -7.39 -12.16
N LEU A 110 3.39 -6.85 -12.55
CA LEU A 110 3.21 -6.23 -13.87
C LEU A 110 4.19 -5.07 -14.08
N MET A 111 4.28 -4.14 -13.12
CA MET A 111 5.16 -2.97 -13.21
C MET A 111 6.64 -3.35 -13.28
N LEU A 112 7.09 -4.30 -12.46
CA LEU A 112 8.49 -4.77 -12.44
C LEU A 112 8.92 -5.47 -13.74
N THR A 113 7.97 -6.08 -14.45
CA THR A 113 8.25 -6.79 -15.71
C THR A 113 7.98 -5.92 -16.95
N THR A 114 7.42 -4.73 -16.77
CA THR A 114 7.15 -3.78 -17.85
C THR A 114 8.43 -3.05 -18.23
N THR A 115 8.93 -3.26 -19.44
CA THR A 115 10.18 -2.65 -19.94
C THR A 115 9.95 -1.40 -20.79
N CYS A 116 8.73 -1.20 -21.29
CA CYS A 116 8.38 -0.05 -22.14
C CYS A 116 6.95 0.40 -21.89
N MET A 117 6.74 1.71 -21.86
CA MET A 117 5.44 2.35 -21.82
C MET A 117 5.34 3.33 -22.99
N ILE A 118 4.39 3.09 -23.89
CA ILE A 118 4.11 3.99 -25.01
C ILE A 118 2.88 4.80 -24.65
N THR A 119 2.97 6.11 -24.81
CA THR A 119 1.85 7.04 -24.56
C THR A 119 1.64 7.91 -25.78
N GLU A 120 0.38 8.28 -26.03
CA GLU A 120 0.05 9.27 -27.05
C GLU A 120 0.46 10.67 -26.59
N LYS A 121 0.87 11.51 -27.53
CA LYS A 121 1.20 12.91 -27.21
C LYS A 121 -0.08 13.60 -26.73
N PRO A 122 -0.04 14.40 -25.64
CA PRO A 122 -1.19 15.16 -25.20
C PRO A 122 -1.72 16.01 -26.36
N GLU A 123 -2.99 15.81 -26.72
CA GLU A 123 -3.63 16.67 -27.70
C GLU A 123 -3.61 18.10 -27.17
N LYS A 124 -3.07 19.03 -27.97
CA LYS A 124 -3.31 20.44 -27.72
C LYS A 124 -4.81 20.62 -27.88
N LYS A 125 -5.54 20.81 -26.77
CA LYS A 125 -6.88 21.36 -26.84
C LYS A 125 -6.72 22.70 -27.54
N ASP A 126 -7.16 22.79 -28.79
CA ASP A 126 -7.30 24.06 -29.47
C ASP A 126 -8.21 24.90 -28.58
N SER A 127 -7.62 25.84 -27.86
CA SER A 127 -8.34 26.97 -27.32
C SER A 127 -8.84 27.73 -28.54
N LYS A 128 -9.99 27.32 -29.06
CA LYS A 128 -10.84 28.14 -29.91
C LYS A 128 -11.27 29.34 -29.06
N MET A 129 -10.36 30.30 -28.90
CA MET A 129 -10.75 31.65 -28.49
C MET A 129 -11.59 32.20 -29.64
N PRO A 130 -12.85 32.58 -29.38
CA PRO A 130 -13.70 33.15 -30.40
C PRO A 130 -13.23 34.58 -30.72
N GLY A 131 -12.59 34.75 -31.89
CA GLY A 131 -12.52 36.00 -32.64
C GLY A 131 -11.43 37.01 -32.26
N GLY A 132 -10.74 37.54 -33.28
CA GLY A 132 -10.13 38.87 -33.23
C GLY A 132 -8.71 39.01 -33.78
N MET A 133 -8.62 39.53 -35.02
CA MET A 133 -7.50 40.28 -35.64
C MET A 133 -6.30 39.53 -36.25
N PRO A 134 -5.97 39.77 -37.55
CA PRO A 134 -4.74 39.31 -38.18
C PRO A 134 -3.61 40.34 -38.00
N GLY A 135 -2.47 39.93 -37.43
CA GLY A 135 -1.30 40.79 -37.44
C GLY A 135 -0.09 40.24 -36.70
N GLY A 136 0.91 39.80 -37.47
CA GLY A 136 2.31 40.19 -37.25
C GLY A 136 3.17 39.34 -36.33
N TYR A 137 4.07 38.59 -36.96
CA TYR A 137 5.48 38.37 -36.60
C TYR A 137 5.88 37.92 -35.18
N GLY A 138 6.69 36.85 -35.15
CA GLY A 138 7.74 36.69 -34.14
C GLY A 138 7.90 35.25 -33.68
N GLY A 139 8.83 34.53 -34.30
CA GLY A 139 9.06 33.12 -34.09
C GLY A 139 9.53 32.76 -32.68
N TYR A 140 9.17 31.55 -32.27
CA TYR A 140 9.72 30.82 -31.15
C TYR A 140 10.06 29.42 -31.64
N ASP A 141 11.27 28.97 -31.34
CA ASP A 141 11.54 27.59 -30.94
C ASP A 141 12.93 27.61 -30.28
N GLU A 142 12.96 28.01 -29.00
CA GLU A 142 14.02 27.61 -28.09
C GLU A 142 13.63 26.24 -27.53
N TYR A 143 14.41 25.23 -27.91
CA TYR A 143 14.55 23.96 -27.21
C TYR A 143 16.02 23.83 -26.78
#